data_AF-A0A1X3IWY1-F1
#
_entry.id   AF-A0A1X3IWY1-F1
#
_cell.length_a   1.000
_cell.length_b   1.000
_cell.length_c   1.000
_cell.angle_alpha   90.00
_cell.angle_beta   90.00
_cell.angle_gamma   90.00
#
_symmetry.space_group_name_H-M   'P 1'
#
loop_
_entity.id
_entity.type
_entity.pdbx_description
1 polymer ?
#
loop_
_entity_poly.entity_id
_entity_poly.type
_entity_poly.pdbx_seq_one_letter_code
_entity_poly.pdbx_strand_id
1 'polypeptide(L)'
;MVSPASLIFVINLTVRCMFTVRGACIFFMERALMKTKKHTSRAVNKTPERDLYQLVTDRVVTAIENGVPPWKRPWRSARNGAGEPEMMPVNALTGKPYTGVNVLLLWLTADEAGYASNHWLTYRQAQQLGGHVRKGEVATLAVIYKDWKRQAVDEHGNRLTDSEGEPLMETVPVLKANPLFNVGQCDGLPEHLMVKAEGSADALPADTISERVLPVLNGSGVSVSSLPQDRAFYRPDTDRIVMPLSSQFDSVADYWTTLLHELVHSTGHEKRLRRTGISSFAGRKSPEYAFEELIAEMGSAFLCAHLGITGDVQHESYIDGWLKALKSDKKALFRACRQAREASEYLLMQRASQARGA
;
A
#
# COMPACT_ATOMS: atom_id res chain seq x y z
N MET A 1 -2.70 74.37 -18.60
CA MET A 1 -2.85 73.82 -19.97
C MET A 1 -3.68 72.54 -19.82
N VAL A 2 -5.02 72.64 -19.79
CA VAL A 2 -5.97 72.41 -20.91
C VAL A 2 -5.93 70.97 -21.47
N SER A 3 -6.76 70.08 -20.87
CA SER A 3 -7.83 69.16 -21.38
C SER A 3 -8.04 68.95 -22.91
N PRO A 4 -9.03 68.14 -23.42
CA PRO A 4 -9.83 66.99 -22.90
C PRO A 4 -10.08 65.83 -23.93
N ALA A 5 -10.77 64.74 -23.53
CA ALA A 5 -12.01 64.18 -24.16
C ALA A 5 -12.43 62.85 -23.48
N SER A 6 -13.52 62.76 -22.68
CA SER A 6 -14.97 62.61 -23.00
C SER A 6 -15.38 61.15 -23.32
N LEU A 7 -16.16 60.43 -22.49
CA LEU A 7 -17.66 60.34 -22.45
C LEU A 7 -18.06 59.58 -21.16
N ILE A 8 -18.77 60.11 -20.15
CA ILE A 8 -20.24 60.30 -19.95
C ILE A 8 -21.13 59.09 -20.30
N PHE A 9 -21.68 58.42 -19.28
CA PHE A 9 -23.14 58.27 -19.10
C PHE A 9 -23.51 58.03 -17.62
N VAL A 10 -24.51 58.77 -17.14
CA VAL A 10 -25.07 58.83 -15.78
C VAL A 10 -26.45 58.14 -15.77
N ILE A 11 -26.92 57.76 -14.57
CA ILE A 11 -28.33 57.72 -14.04
C ILE A 11 -28.61 56.30 -13.49
N ASN A 12 -28.60 55.98 -12.18
CA ASN A 12 -29.27 56.50 -10.98
C ASN A 12 -30.81 56.32 -10.99
N LEU A 13 -31.37 55.34 -10.25
CA LEU A 13 -32.42 55.60 -9.26
C LEU A 13 -32.88 54.32 -8.50
N THR A 14 -32.82 54.46 -7.19
CA THR A 14 -33.51 53.71 -6.14
C THR A 14 -35.01 54.02 -6.16
N VAL A 15 -35.93 53.06 -5.99
CA VAL A 15 -37.17 53.26 -5.20
C VAL A 15 -37.63 51.94 -4.55
N ARG A 16 -37.84 52.06 -3.25
CA ARG A 16 -38.42 51.14 -2.27
C ARG A 16 -39.90 51.54 -2.11
N CYS A 17 -40.86 50.61 -2.08
CA CYS A 17 -42.13 50.91 -1.41
C CYS A 17 -42.88 49.65 -0.94
N MET A 18 -43.02 49.55 0.38
CA MET A 18 -44.10 48.82 1.06
C MET A 18 -45.40 49.60 0.90
N PHE A 19 -46.53 48.90 0.75
CA PHE A 19 -47.81 49.34 1.30
C PHE A 19 -48.69 48.13 1.62
N THR A 20 -49.15 48.10 2.87
CA THR A 20 -50.21 47.25 3.42
C THR A 20 -51.54 48.01 3.30
N VAL A 21 -52.67 47.30 3.15
CA VAL A 21 -53.93 47.43 3.95
C VAL A 21 -55.14 46.79 3.22
N ARG A 22 -55.74 45.81 3.93
CA ARG A 22 -57.15 45.38 4.08
C ARG A 22 -58.10 45.27 2.86
N GLY A 23 -58.65 44.06 2.71
CA GLY A 23 -59.97 43.81 2.08
C GLY A 23 -60.43 42.39 2.43
N ALA A 24 -61.57 42.26 3.11
CA ALA A 24 -62.16 41.00 3.53
C ALA A 24 -62.90 40.29 2.37
N CYS A 25 -62.72 38.98 2.24
CA CYS A 25 -63.62 38.13 1.46
C CYS A 25 -63.94 36.84 2.22
N ILE A 26 -65.23 36.53 2.24
CA ILE A 26 -65.92 35.50 3.00
C ILE A 26 -65.84 34.14 2.25
N PHE A 27 -65.57 33.09 3.04
CA PHE A 27 -65.89 31.65 2.88
C PHE A 27 -65.99 31.01 1.48
N PHE A 28 -65.11 30.04 1.24
CA PHE A 28 -65.48 28.71 0.71
C PHE A 28 -64.62 27.65 1.39
N MET A 29 -65.25 26.81 2.21
CA MET A 29 -64.60 25.73 2.96
C MET A 29 -64.65 24.45 2.12
N GLU A 30 -63.69 24.28 1.20
CA GLU A 30 -63.50 23.02 0.49
C GLU A 30 -62.79 22.01 1.40
N ARG A 31 -63.47 20.91 1.74
CA ARG A 31 -62.87 19.75 2.40
C ARG A 31 -61.86 19.09 1.46
N ALA A 32 -60.60 19.46 1.57
CA ALA A 32 -59.50 18.73 0.94
C ALA A 32 -59.33 17.35 1.62
N LEU A 33 -59.65 16.29 0.89
CA LEU A 33 -59.27 14.92 1.22
C LEU A 33 -57.73 14.82 1.28
N MET A 34 -57.16 14.75 2.49
CA MET A 34 -55.77 14.37 2.72
C MET A 34 -55.54 12.93 2.24
N LYS A 35 -55.09 12.77 1.00
CA LYS A 35 -54.49 11.52 0.53
C LYS A 35 -53.10 11.40 1.15
N THR A 36 -52.94 10.47 2.10
CA THR A 36 -51.64 10.09 2.64
C THR A 36 -50.78 9.53 1.50
N LYS A 37 -49.71 10.27 1.12
CA LYS A 37 -48.68 9.77 0.22
C LYS A 37 -47.99 8.61 0.93
N LYS A 38 -48.28 7.37 0.52
CA LYS A 38 -47.42 6.22 0.84
C LYS A 38 -46.02 6.56 0.32
N HIS A 39 -45.06 6.70 1.24
CA HIS A 39 -43.64 6.69 0.91
C HIS A 39 -43.32 5.32 0.32
N THR A 40 -43.34 5.20 -1.00
CA THR A 40 -42.68 4.10 -1.69
C THR A 40 -41.19 4.31 -1.49
N SER A 41 -40.56 3.45 -0.68
CA SER A 41 -39.12 3.39 -0.54
C SER A 41 -38.54 3.13 -1.94
N ARG A 42 -37.99 4.17 -2.56
CA ARG A 42 -37.22 4.05 -3.79
C ARG A 42 -36.07 3.09 -3.46
N ALA A 43 -36.06 1.93 -4.10
CA ALA A 43 -34.95 1.00 -4.01
C ALA A 43 -33.67 1.80 -4.32
N VAL A 44 -32.82 1.93 -3.31
CA VAL A 44 -31.48 2.47 -3.48
C VAL A 44 -30.81 1.47 -4.41
N ASN A 45 -30.65 1.83 -5.69
CA ASN A 45 -29.70 1.17 -6.55
C ASN A 45 -28.35 1.32 -5.85
N LYS A 46 -27.96 0.29 -5.08
CA LYS A 46 -26.60 0.17 -4.59
C LYS A 46 -25.73 0.15 -5.84
N THR A 47 -25.03 1.24 -6.09
CA THR A 47 -23.86 1.25 -6.97
C THR A 47 -23.06 0.00 -6.60
N PRO A 48 -22.70 -0.87 -7.55
CA PRO A 48 -21.96 -2.09 -7.22
C PRO A 48 -20.76 -1.69 -6.38
N GLU A 49 -20.69 -2.25 -5.17
CA GLU A 49 -19.60 -2.00 -4.25
C GLU A 49 -18.31 -2.29 -5.02
N ARG A 50 -17.49 -1.23 -5.24
CA ARG A 50 -16.29 -1.36 -6.07
C ARG A 50 -15.45 -2.49 -5.50
N ASP A 51 -15.15 -3.47 -6.34
CA ASP A 51 -14.34 -4.60 -5.94
C ASP A 51 -12.91 -4.14 -5.67
N LEU A 52 -12.59 -3.91 -4.40
CA LEU A 52 -11.30 -3.39 -3.97
C LEU A 52 -10.15 -4.35 -4.28
N TYR A 53 -10.41 -5.67 -4.32
CA TYR A 53 -9.38 -6.64 -4.71
C TYR A 53 -9.00 -6.43 -6.18
N GLN A 54 -10.01 -6.29 -7.05
CA GLN A 54 -9.79 -6.07 -8.47
C GLN A 54 -9.10 -4.72 -8.71
N LEU A 55 -9.62 -3.64 -8.12
CA LEU A 55 -9.07 -2.29 -8.30
C LEU A 55 -7.59 -2.18 -7.91
N VAL A 56 -7.21 -2.79 -6.79
CA VAL A 56 -5.82 -2.80 -6.32
C VAL A 56 -4.94 -3.68 -7.22
N THR A 57 -5.44 -4.84 -7.63
CA THR A 57 -4.71 -5.75 -8.53
C THR A 57 -4.49 -5.12 -9.90
N ASP A 58 -5.50 -4.49 -10.48
CA ASP A 58 -5.42 -3.82 -11.78
C ASP A 58 -4.37 -2.70 -11.77
N ARG A 59 -4.29 -1.92 -10.68
CA ARG A 59 -3.28 -0.88 -10.53
C ARG A 59 -1.86 -1.46 -10.58
N VAL A 60 -1.61 -2.55 -9.85
CA VAL A 60 -0.29 -3.20 -9.84
C VAL A 60 0.02 -3.88 -11.16
N VAL A 61 -0.95 -4.56 -11.78
CA VAL A 61 -0.81 -5.15 -13.12
C VAL A 61 -0.44 -4.08 -14.13
N THR A 62 -1.14 -2.95 -14.14
CA THR A 62 -0.84 -1.81 -15.03
C THR A 62 0.58 -1.30 -14.83
N ALA A 63 1.03 -1.19 -13.56
CA ALA A 63 2.39 -0.76 -13.26
C ALA A 63 3.45 -1.74 -13.79
N ILE A 64 3.22 -3.05 -13.65
CA ILE A 64 4.10 -4.10 -14.20
C ILE A 64 4.14 -4.02 -15.73
N GLU A 65 2.99 -3.89 -16.39
CA GLU A 65 2.89 -3.80 -17.85
C GLU A 65 3.58 -2.56 -18.42
N ASN A 66 3.59 -1.46 -17.67
CA ASN A 66 4.30 -0.24 -18.01
C ASN A 66 5.81 -0.29 -17.68
N GLY A 67 6.33 -1.44 -17.24
CA GLY A 67 7.75 -1.61 -16.90
C GLY A 67 8.17 -0.91 -15.60
N VAL A 68 7.20 -0.55 -14.75
CA VAL A 68 7.42 0.12 -13.45
C VAL A 68 6.83 -0.70 -12.29
N PRO A 69 7.22 -1.98 -12.12
CA PRO A 69 6.71 -2.79 -11.03
C PRO A 69 7.02 -2.11 -9.67
N PRO A 70 6.06 -2.12 -8.73
CA PRO A 70 6.14 -1.29 -7.52
C PRO A 70 7.30 -1.63 -6.58
N TRP A 71 7.84 -2.85 -6.66
CA TRP A 71 8.96 -3.32 -5.85
C TRP A 71 10.34 -2.99 -6.45
N LYS A 72 10.45 -2.56 -7.72
CA LYS A 72 11.73 -2.14 -8.33
C LYS A 72 12.12 -0.69 -7.99
N ARG A 73 11.18 0.14 -7.55
CA ARG A 73 11.36 1.59 -7.33
C ARG A 73 11.28 2.16 -5.89
N PRO A 74 11.46 1.43 -4.78
CA PRO A 74 11.12 2.00 -3.47
C PRO A 74 12.01 3.12 -2.89
N TRP A 75 13.11 3.54 -3.54
CA TRP A 75 14.23 4.15 -2.80
C TRP A 75 14.74 5.52 -3.23
N ARG A 76 14.36 6.06 -4.39
CA ARG A 76 15.17 7.14 -5.01
C ARG A 76 14.89 8.55 -4.49
N SER A 77 13.83 8.78 -3.71
CA SER A 77 13.41 10.17 -3.40
C SER A 77 12.69 10.36 -2.05
N ALA A 78 11.94 9.38 -1.56
CA ALA A 78 11.13 9.54 -0.35
C ALA A 78 11.86 9.09 0.94
N ARG A 79 11.97 9.97 1.94
CA ARG A 79 12.62 9.68 3.23
C ARG A 79 11.65 9.84 4.41
N ASN A 80 11.94 9.15 5.52
CA ASN A 80 11.25 9.34 6.80
C ASN A 80 11.94 10.42 7.66
N GLY A 81 12.98 11.08 7.16
CA GLY A 81 13.65 12.18 7.86
C GLY A 81 15.15 12.21 7.58
N ALA A 82 15.83 13.21 8.11
CA ALA A 82 17.29 13.30 8.05
C ALA A 82 17.92 12.21 8.92
N GLY A 83 18.73 11.33 8.32
CA GLY A 83 19.46 10.28 9.05
C GLY A 83 18.68 9.00 9.33
N GLU A 84 17.40 8.90 8.93
CA GLU A 84 16.66 7.65 9.04
C GLU A 84 16.92 6.76 7.81
N PRO A 85 17.51 5.56 8.00
CA PRO A 85 17.81 4.65 6.90
C PRO A 85 16.55 3.92 6.41
N GLU A 86 15.49 3.83 7.21
CA GLU A 86 14.30 3.07 6.85
C GLU A 86 13.46 3.80 5.81
N MET A 87 13.16 3.11 4.71
CA MET A 87 12.43 3.65 3.54
C MET A 87 11.00 3.11 3.47
N MET A 88 10.51 2.49 4.54
CA MET A 88 9.15 2.00 4.61
C MET A 88 8.16 3.17 4.69
N PRO A 89 7.00 3.10 3.99
CA PRO A 89 5.90 4.02 4.22
C PRO A 89 5.41 3.85 5.66
N VAL A 90 5.30 4.95 6.40
CA VAL A 90 4.91 4.95 7.81
C VAL A 90 3.70 5.84 8.05
N ASN A 91 2.89 5.48 9.05
CA ASN A 91 1.81 6.34 9.48
C ASN A 91 2.35 7.53 10.29
N ALA A 92 2.19 8.74 9.77
CA ALA A 92 2.79 9.96 10.35
C ALA A 92 2.39 10.25 11.80
N LEU A 93 1.19 9.82 12.21
CA LEU A 93 0.74 10.03 13.59
C LEU A 93 1.31 8.99 14.56
N THR A 94 1.47 7.74 14.12
CA THR A 94 1.79 6.62 15.02
C THR A 94 3.22 6.10 14.88
N GLY A 95 3.94 6.52 13.84
CA GLY A 95 5.27 6.00 13.48
C GLY A 95 5.27 4.54 13.00
N LYS A 96 4.11 3.88 12.90
CA LYS A 96 4.04 2.46 12.53
C LYS A 96 4.19 2.29 11.02
N PRO A 97 5.04 1.36 10.54
CA PRO A 97 5.14 1.06 9.12
C PRO A 97 3.84 0.45 8.60
N TYR A 98 3.48 0.83 7.37
CA TYR A 98 2.45 0.14 6.61
C TYR A 98 2.96 -1.22 6.16
N THR A 99 2.04 -2.15 5.91
CA THR A 99 2.37 -3.55 5.63
C THR A 99 1.61 -4.09 4.43
N GLY A 100 2.17 -5.12 3.78
CA GLY A 100 1.52 -5.85 2.70
C GLY A 100 1.25 -4.96 1.49
N VAL A 101 0.07 -5.10 0.88
CA VAL A 101 -0.25 -4.40 -0.39
C VAL A 101 -0.22 -2.88 -0.28
N ASN A 102 -0.45 -2.33 0.93
CA ASN A 102 -0.39 -0.88 1.13
C ASN A 102 1.01 -0.32 0.90
N VAL A 103 2.07 -1.10 1.15
CA VAL A 103 3.45 -0.67 0.88
C VAL A 103 3.61 -0.36 -0.60
N LEU A 104 3.17 -1.28 -1.47
CA LEU A 104 3.24 -1.11 -2.92
C LEU A 104 2.39 0.07 -3.42
N LEU A 105 1.17 0.22 -2.89
CA LEU A 105 0.27 1.31 -3.30
C LEU A 105 0.82 2.68 -2.92
N LEU A 106 1.45 2.79 -1.76
CA LEU A 106 2.05 4.03 -1.29
C LEU A 106 3.34 4.34 -2.04
N TRP A 107 4.18 3.35 -2.33
CA TRP A 107 5.37 3.53 -3.17
C TRP A 107 5.04 3.95 -4.59
N LEU A 108 4.08 3.31 -5.26
CA LEU A 108 3.63 3.74 -6.59
C LEU A 108 3.17 5.20 -6.56
N THR A 109 2.37 5.57 -5.56
CA THR A 109 1.85 6.92 -5.50
C THR A 109 2.93 7.95 -5.14
N ALA A 110 3.90 7.58 -4.31
CA ALA A 110 5.06 8.43 -4.03
C ALA A 110 5.91 8.69 -5.28
N ASP A 111 6.18 7.64 -6.07
CA ASP A 111 6.94 7.75 -7.32
C ASP A 111 6.18 8.58 -8.36
N GLU A 112 4.90 8.27 -8.60
CA GLU A 112 4.02 8.96 -9.55
C GLU A 112 3.88 10.46 -9.24
N ALA A 113 3.77 10.82 -7.96
CA ALA A 113 3.57 12.20 -7.52
C ALA A 113 4.87 12.93 -7.13
N GLY A 114 6.02 12.24 -7.14
CA GLY A 114 7.30 12.80 -6.73
C GLY A 114 7.35 13.21 -5.24
N TYR A 115 6.68 12.49 -4.35
CA TYR A 115 6.68 12.82 -2.92
C TYR A 115 8.04 12.54 -2.28
N ALA A 116 8.56 13.53 -1.54
CA ALA A 116 9.84 13.43 -0.84
C ALA A 116 9.75 12.76 0.54
N SER A 117 8.54 12.46 1.03
CA SER A 117 8.31 11.86 2.35
C SER A 117 7.62 10.52 2.22
N ASN A 118 8.00 9.57 3.06
CA ASN A 118 7.31 8.28 3.22
C ASN A 118 6.28 8.30 4.35
N HIS A 119 5.94 9.48 4.88
CA HIS A 119 4.91 9.65 5.89
C HIS A 119 3.52 9.83 5.27
N TRP A 120 2.59 9.00 5.71
CA TRP A 120 1.20 9.01 5.26
C TRP A 120 0.23 9.08 6.43
N LEU A 121 -0.93 9.69 6.22
CA LEU A 121 -1.92 9.89 7.26
C LEU A 121 -3.33 10.00 6.67
N THR A 122 -4.34 9.70 7.46
CA THR A 122 -5.73 9.96 7.07
C THR A 122 -6.05 11.45 7.21
N TYR A 123 -7.09 11.92 6.52
CA TYR A 123 -7.58 13.29 6.67
C TYR A 123 -7.81 13.70 8.15
N ARG A 124 -8.40 12.80 8.94
CA ARG A 124 -8.64 13.04 10.38
C ARG A 124 -7.36 13.12 11.19
N GLN A 125 -6.35 12.31 10.84
CA GLN A 125 -5.05 12.37 11.49
C GLN A 125 -4.32 13.68 11.17
N ALA A 126 -4.49 14.26 9.97
CA ALA A 126 -3.97 15.60 9.66
C ALA A 126 -4.52 16.64 10.64
N GLN A 127 -5.84 16.62 10.82
CA GLN A 127 -6.55 17.52 11.73
C GLN A 127 -6.13 17.32 13.19
N GLN A 128 -5.95 16.06 13.62
CA GLN A 128 -5.47 15.74 14.96
C GLN A 128 -4.07 16.31 15.23
N LEU A 129 -3.22 16.38 14.20
CA LEU A 129 -1.89 16.96 14.26
C LEU A 129 -1.88 18.49 14.11
N GLY A 130 -3.05 19.14 14.02
CA GLY A 130 -3.17 20.59 13.84
C GLY A 130 -3.02 21.06 12.39
N GLY A 131 -2.78 20.14 11.46
CA GLY A 131 -2.69 20.44 10.03
C GLY A 131 -3.98 20.16 9.26
N HIS A 132 -3.91 20.36 7.95
CA HIS A 132 -5.02 20.09 7.04
C HIS A 132 -4.52 19.70 5.66
N VAL A 133 -5.27 18.84 4.97
CA VAL A 133 -5.01 18.50 3.58
C VAL A 133 -5.38 19.71 2.71
N ARG A 134 -4.51 20.10 1.77
CA ARG A 134 -4.78 21.21 0.86
C ARG A 134 -5.99 20.94 -0.04
N LYS A 135 -6.69 22.01 -0.41
CA LYS A 135 -7.87 21.91 -1.28
C LYS A 135 -7.46 21.40 -2.67
N GLY A 136 -8.12 20.34 -3.12
CA GLY A 136 -7.89 19.74 -4.45
C GLY A 136 -6.94 18.54 -4.45
N GLU A 137 -6.26 18.27 -3.33
CA GLU A 137 -5.42 17.10 -3.19
C GLU A 137 -6.23 15.80 -3.26
N VAL A 138 -5.67 14.79 -3.93
CA VAL A 138 -6.32 13.50 -4.15
C VAL A 138 -5.71 12.47 -3.19
N ALA A 139 -6.57 11.72 -2.52
CA ALA A 139 -6.14 10.67 -1.62
C ALA A 139 -5.61 9.45 -2.37
N THR A 140 -4.58 8.82 -1.81
CA THR A 140 -4.12 7.50 -2.19
C THR A 140 -5.06 6.43 -1.64
N LEU A 141 -5.48 5.49 -2.48
CA LEU A 141 -6.21 4.32 -2.02
C LEU A 141 -5.23 3.40 -1.28
N ALA A 142 -5.44 3.24 0.03
CA ALA A 142 -4.95 2.10 0.80
C ALA A 142 -6.14 1.26 1.25
N VAL A 143 -5.86 0.06 1.78
CA VAL A 143 -6.89 -0.89 2.21
C VAL A 143 -6.61 -1.43 3.61
N ILE A 144 -7.67 -1.73 4.35
CA ILE A 144 -7.60 -2.34 5.68
C ILE A 144 -8.60 -3.48 5.79
N TYR A 145 -8.23 -4.52 6.52
CA TYR A 145 -9.17 -5.56 6.91
C TYR A 145 -9.93 -5.12 8.16
N LYS A 146 -11.26 -5.23 8.14
CA LYS A 146 -12.10 -5.06 9.31
C LYS A 146 -13.00 -6.26 9.49
N ASP A 147 -13.10 -6.70 10.73
CA ASP A 147 -14.05 -7.72 11.13
C ASP A 147 -15.48 -7.20 10.93
N TRP A 148 -16.28 -7.98 10.22
CA TRP A 148 -17.68 -7.72 10.02
C TRP A 148 -18.49 -8.90 10.51
N LYS A 149 -19.40 -8.66 11.45
CA LYS A 149 -20.33 -9.66 11.94
C LYS A 149 -21.51 -9.76 10.99
N ARG A 150 -21.79 -10.96 10.51
CA ARG A 150 -22.97 -11.29 9.69
C ARG A 150 -23.59 -12.58 10.17
N GLN A 151 -24.85 -12.82 9.81
CA GLN A 151 -25.46 -14.12 10.06
C GLN A 151 -24.80 -15.17 9.17
N ALA A 152 -24.42 -16.31 9.76
CA ALA A 152 -23.81 -17.43 9.07
C ALA A 152 -24.81 -18.03 8.07
N VAL A 153 -24.26 -18.60 6.99
CA VAL A 153 -25.05 -19.26 5.95
C VAL A 153 -24.49 -20.65 5.68
N ASP A 154 -25.37 -21.60 5.33
CA ASP A 154 -24.95 -22.93 4.87
C ASP A 154 -24.40 -22.89 3.42
N GLU A 155 -23.97 -24.04 2.90
CA GLU A 155 -23.48 -24.20 1.53
C GLU A 155 -24.50 -23.81 0.45
N HIS A 156 -25.79 -23.77 0.80
CA HIS A 156 -26.90 -23.39 -0.08
C HIS A 156 -27.33 -21.93 0.11
N GLY A 157 -26.67 -21.17 1.00
CA GLY A 157 -26.95 -19.78 1.28
C GLY A 157 -28.09 -19.54 2.29
N ASN A 158 -28.59 -20.58 2.96
CA ASN A 158 -29.64 -20.43 3.97
C ASN A 158 -29.04 -19.91 5.27
N ARG A 159 -29.72 -18.94 5.87
CA ARG A 159 -29.31 -18.33 7.15
C ARG A 159 -29.39 -19.36 8.27
N LEU A 160 -28.29 -19.52 8.99
CA LEU A 160 -28.18 -20.44 10.11
C LEU A 160 -28.70 -19.81 11.40
N THR A 161 -29.27 -20.64 12.25
CA THR A 161 -29.69 -20.34 13.61
C THR A 161 -29.05 -21.33 14.58
N ASP A 162 -28.89 -20.93 15.83
CA ASP A 162 -28.43 -21.82 16.90
C ASP A 162 -29.56 -22.74 17.41
N SER A 163 -29.26 -23.53 18.44
CA SER A 163 -30.21 -24.48 19.06
C SER A 163 -31.42 -23.81 19.72
N GLU A 164 -31.37 -22.50 19.97
CA GLU A 164 -32.44 -21.72 20.59
C GLU A 164 -33.29 -20.97 19.54
N GLY A 165 -32.93 -21.08 18.26
CA GLY A 165 -33.60 -20.41 17.14
C GLY A 165 -33.09 -18.99 16.87
N GLU A 166 -32.05 -18.54 17.56
CA GLU A 166 -31.45 -17.22 17.37
C GLU A 166 -30.47 -17.21 16.18
N PRO A 167 -30.30 -16.07 15.48
CA PRO A 167 -29.36 -15.96 14.37
C PRO A 167 -27.92 -16.35 14.75
N LEU A 168 -27.39 -17.40 14.14
CA LEU A 168 -26.00 -17.78 14.33
C LEU A 168 -25.10 -16.75 13.65
N MET A 169 -24.34 -15.98 14.43
CA MET A 169 -23.48 -14.93 13.92
C MET A 169 -22.05 -15.43 13.68
N GLU A 170 -21.50 -15.15 12.50
CA GLU A 170 -20.09 -15.34 12.18
C GLU A 170 -19.38 -14.00 11.99
N THR A 171 -18.07 -14.00 12.21
CA THR A 171 -17.21 -12.83 11.92
C THR A 171 -16.40 -13.12 10.66
N VAL A 172 -16.57 -12.28 9.64
CA VAL A 172 -15.82 -12.38 8.40
C VAL A 172 -14.94 -11.14 8.19
N PRO A 173 -13.69 -11.30 7.74
CA PRO A 173 -12.83 -10.17 7.43
C PRO A 173 -13.27 -9.53 6.12
N VAL A 174 -13.58 -8.23 6.16
CA VAL A 174 -13.96 -7.44 4.98
C VAL A 174 -12.88 -6.42 4.67
N LEU A 175 -12.53 -6.32 3.39
CA LEU A 175 -11.60 -5.31 2.90
C LEU A 175 -12.32 -3.97 2.80
N LYS A 176 -11.77 -2.91 3.40
CA LYS A 176 -12.29 -1.55 3.31
C LYS A 176 -11.23 -0.60 2.77
N ALA A 177 -11.67 0.34 1.94
CA ALA A 177 -10.84 1.46 1.53
C ALA A 177 -10.48 2.33 2.74
N ASN A 178 -9.22 2.75 2.79
CA ASN A 178 -8.67 3.65 3.78
C ASN A 178 -7.89 4.75 3.04
N PRO A 179 -8.54 5.86 2.67
CA PRO A 179 -7.88 6.95 1.94
C PRO A 179 -6.77 7.57 2.79
N LEU A 180 -5.56 7.66 2.22
CA LEU A 180 -4.38 8.25 2.85
C LEU A 180 -3.88 9.44 2.04
N PHE A 181 -3.25 10.37 2.73
CA PHE A 181 -2.58 11.53 2.16
C PHE A 181 -1.12 11.50 2.60
N ASN A 182 -0.22 11.86 1.70
CA ASN A 182 1.17 12.10 2.05
C ASN A 182 1.27 13.38 2.89
N VAL A 183 2.22 13.48 3.81
CA VAL A 183 2.46 14.75 4.54
C VAL A 183 2.77 15.91 3.60
N GLY A 184 3.37 15.62 2.43
CA GLY A 184 3.61 16.59 1.37
C GLY A 184 2.32 17.22 0.82
N GLN A 185 1.15 16.61 1.03
CA GLN A 185 -0.19 17.11 0.62
C GLN A 185 -0.86 18.01 1.67
N CYS A 186 -0.21 18.22 2.81
CA CYS A 186 -0.81 18.89 3.96
C CYS A 186 -0.07 20.17 4.33
N ASP A 187 -0.81 21.12 4.90
CA ASP A 187 -0.28 22.37 5.46
C ASP A 187 -0.55 22.42 6.97
N GLY A 188 0.33 23.08 7.73
CA GLY A 188 0.18 23.26 9.18
C GLY A 188 0.49 22.03 10.04
N LEU A 189 1.13 20.99 9.46
CA LEU A 189 1.64 19.86 10.24
C LEU A 189 2.89 20.25 11.06
N PRO A 190 3.19 19.52 12.16
CA PRO A 190 4.41 19.70 12.93
C PRO A 190 5.67 19.60 12.07
N GLU A 191 6.65 20.47 12.32
CA GLU A 191 7.86 20.60 11.48
C GLU A 191 8.65 19.29 11.36
N HIS A 192 8.70 18.47 12.41
CA HIS A 192 9.39 17.17 12.38
C HIS A 192 8.78 16.16 11.39
N LEU A 193 7.51 16.33 10.99
CA LEU A 193 6.85 15.48 9.97
C LEU A 193 7.05 16.03 8.56
N MET A 194 7.44 17.31 8.44
CA MET A 194 7.64 17.98 7.18
C MET A 194 9.07 17.72 6.70
N VAL A 195 9.27 16.61 6.01
CA VAL A 195 10.55 16.30 5.36
C VAL A 195 10.75 17.30 4.22
N LYS A 196 11.70 18.23 4.38
CA LYS A 196 12.16 19.07 3.27
C LYS A 196 12.97 18.19 2.31
N ALA A 197 12.73 18.35 1.01
CA ALA A 197 13.48 17.67 -0.04
C ALA A 197 14.91 18.21 -0.09
N GLU A 198 15.76 17.82 0.87
CA GLU A 198 17.17 18.17 0.88
C GLU A 198 18.00 16.94 0.48
N GLY A 199 18.51 16.99 -0.76
CA GLY A 199 19.53 16.10 -1.30
C GLY A 199 19.03 14.74 -1.78
N SER A 200 19.53 14.30 -2.94
CA SER A 200 19.48 12.88 -3.30
C SER A 200 20.17 12.08 -2.20
N ALA A 201 19.56 10.97 -1.78
CA ALA A 201 20.24 10.06 -0.89
C ALA A 201 21.52 9.55 -1.55
N ASP A 202 22.68 9.93 -1.04
CA ASP A 202 23.90 9.19 -1.36
C ASP A 202 23.69 7.73 -0.99
N ALA A 203 24.11 6.82 -1.87
CA ALA A 203 24.07 5.40 -1.61
C ALA A 203 24.78 5.11 -0.28
N LEU A 204 24.22 4.22 0.54
CA LEU A 204 24.87 3.83 1.79
C LEU A 204 26.28 3.30 1.48
N PRO A 205 27.29 3.65 2.31
CA PRO A 205 28.61 3.03 2.21
C PRO A 205 28.52 1.51 2.29
N ALA A 206 29.38 0.80 1.56
CA ALA A 206 29.42 -0.65 1.49
C ALA A 206 29.47 -1.33 2.87
N ASP A 207 30.27 -0.77 3.79
CA ASP A 207 30.41 -1.29 5.16
C ASP A 207 29.08 -1.20 5.93
N THR A 208 28.38 -0.07 5.78
CA THR A 208 27.06 0.15 6.41
C THR A 208 26.00 -0.83 5.88
N ILE A 209 26.04 -1.20 4.60
CA ILE A 209 25.12 -2.21 4.05
C ILE A 209 25.41 -3.58 4.71
N SER A 210 26.68 -3.96 4.78
CA SER A 210 27.12 -5.24 5.34
C SER A 210 26.71 -5.38 6.81
N GLU A 211 26.95 -4.34 7.62
CA GLU A 211 26.55 -4.29 9.04
C GLU A 211 25.05 -4.49 9.27
N ARG A 212 24.22 -4.11 8.29
CA ARG A 212 22.76 -4.21 8.37
C ARG A 212 22.24 -5.57 7.90
N VAL A 213 22.88 -6.19 6.91
CA VAL A 213 22.47 -7.49 6.35
C VAL A 213 23.01 -8.66 7.15
N LEU A 214 24.25 -8.60 7.65
CA LEU A 214 24.89 -9.71 8.36
C LEU A 214 24.07 -10.24 9.55
N PRO A 215 23.45 -9.41 10.41
CA PRO A 215 22.59 -9.90 11.48
C PRO A 215 21.35 -10.67 10.98
N VAL A 216 20.80 -10.27 9.83
CA VAL A 216 19.67 -10.97 9.20
C VAL A 216 20.11 -12.33 8.65
N LEU A 217 21.26 -12.35 7.97
CA LEU A 217 21.86 -13.58 7.45
C LEU A 217 22.18 -14.55 8.60
N ASN A 218 22.92 -14.10 9.61
CA ASN A 218 23.31 -14.93 10.76
C ASN A 218 22.08 -15.42 11.53
N GLY A 219 21.06 -14.58 11.69
CA GLY A 219 19.79 -14.94 12.30
C GLY A 219 19.00 -16.00 11.54
N SER A 220 19.12 -16.03 10.21
CA SER A 220 18.41 -17.01 9.37
C SER A 220 18.88 -18.45 9.57
N GLY A 221 20.14 -18.64 10.01
CA GLY A 221 20.79 -19.95 10.11
C GLY A 221 21.11 -20.60 8.76
N VAL A 222 20.93 -19.89 7.64
CA VAL A 222 21.17 -20.41 6.29
C VAL A 222 22.62 -20.17 5.89
N SER A 223 23.27 -21.22 5.39
CA SER A 223 24.65 -21.12 4.91
C SER A 223 24.73 -20.46 3.53
N VAL A 224 25.76 -19.62 3.32
CA VAL A 224 26.02 -18.95 2.03
C VAL A 224 27.39 -19.39 1.53
N SER A 225 27.45 -19.75 0.25
CA SER A 225 28.70 -20.04 -0.46
C SER A 225 28.85 -19.12 -1.66
N SER A 226 30.06 -18.61 -1.92
CA SER A 226 30.36 -17.80 -3.10
C SER A 226 31.24 -18.59 -4.05
N LEU A 227 30.83 -18.70 -5.31
CA LEU A 227 31.54 -19.43 -6.35
C LEU A 227 31.62 -18.56 -7.62
N PRO A 228 32.65 -18.72 -8.47
CA PRO A 228 32.65 -18.11 -9.80
C PRO A 228 31.54 -18.74 -10.66
N GLN A 229 30.42 -18.03 -10.83
CA GLN A 229 29.27 -18.46 -11.62
C GLN A 229 28.38 -17.27 -11.99
N ASP A 230 27.47 -17.45 -12.95
CA ASP A 230 26.64 -16.35 -13.47
C ASP A 230 25.20 -16.34 -12.90
N ARG A 231 25.01 -16.94 -11.72
CA ARG A 231 23.67 -17.04 -11.10
C ARG A 231 23.71 -17.15 -9.59
N ALA A 232 22.84 -16.41 -8.92
CA ALA A 232 22.46 -16.67 -7.53
C ALA A 232 21.32 -17.69 -7.47
N PHE A 233 21.23 -18.44 -6.38
CA PHE A 233 20.06 -19.27 -6.06
C PHE A 233 20.10 -19.81 -4.63
N TYR A 234 18.92 -19.93 -4.02
CA TYR A 234 18.65 -20.79 -2.90
C TYR A 234 18.47 -22.24 -3.37
N ARG A 235 19.07 -23.19 -2.65
CA ARG A 235 18.97 -24.63 -2.93
C ARG A 235 18.20 -25.34 -1.81
N PRO A 236 16.94 -25.76 -2.04
CA PRO A 236 16.11 -26.35 -0.99
C PRO A 236 16.62 -27.67 -0.43
N ASP A 237 17.24 -28.53 -1.25
CA ASP A 237 17.71 -29.87 -0.87
C ASP A 237 18.79 -29.87 0.24
N THR A 238 19.55 -28.79 0.32
CA THR A 238 20.74 -28.66 1.16
C THR A 238 20.67 -27.41 2.04
N ASP A 239 19.52 -26.72 2.03
CA ASP A 239 19.24 -25.54 2.84
C ASP A 239 20.39 -24.51 2.82
N ARG A 240 20.82 -24.14 1.61
CA ARG A 240 21.95 -23.22 1.39
C ARG A 240 21.70 -22.26 0.24
N ILE A 241 22.36 -21.11 0.31
CA ILE A 241 22.42 -20.12 -0.75
C ILE A 241 23.77 -20.23 -1.46
N VAL A 242 23.74 -20.12 -2.78
CA VAL A 242 24.94 -20.03 -3.60
C VAL A 242 24.90 -18.71 -4.37
N MET A 243 25.92 -17.88 -4.16
CA MET A 243 26.08 -16.57 -4.78
C MET A 243 27.23 -16.60 -5.81
N PRO A 244 27.21 -15.77 -6.87
CA PRO A 244 28.41 -15.38 -7.60
C PRO A 244 29.43 -14.71 -6.66
N LEU A 245 30.67 -14.55 -7.13
CA LEU A 245 31.66 -13.73 -6.41
C LEU A 245 31.16 -12.27 -6.34
N SER A 246 31.40 -11.59 -5.23
CA SER A 246 31.01 -10.17 -5.08
C SER A 246 31.65 -9.27 -6.15
N SER A 247 32.83 -9.63 -6.66
CA SER A 247 33.51 -8.95 -7.76
C SER A 247 32.83 -9.10 -9.13
N GLN A 248 31.84 -9.99 -9.26
CA GLN A 248 31.05 -10.17 -10.49
C GLN A 248 29.81 -9.26 -10.53
N PHE A 249 29.50 -8.54 -9.45
CA PHE A 249 28.37 -7.61 -9.41
C PHE A 249 28.83 -6.19 -9.75
N ASP A 250 27.97 -5.42 -10.43
CA ASP A 250 28.22 -4.03 -10.78
C ASP A 250 28.32 -3.12 -9.55
N SER A 251 27.59 -3.46 -8.48
CA SER A 251 27.65 -2.75 -7.22
C SER A 251 27.54 -3.66 -6.01
N VAL A 252 28.07 -3.19 -4.88
CA VAL A 252 27.93 -3.85 -3.57
C VAL A 252 26.45 -3.94 -3.16
N ALA A 253 25.65 -2.93 -3.49
CA ALA A 253 24.22 -2.94 -3.21
C ALA A 253 23.52 -4.09 -3.95
N ASP A 254 23.83 -4.30 -5.23
CA ASP A 254 23.21 -5.37 -6.02
C ASP A 254 23.58 -6.77 -5.49
N TYR A 255 24.83 -6.95 -5.02
CA TYR A 255 25.22 -8.20 -4.34
C TYR A 255 24.35 -8.48 -3.11
N TRP A 256 24.19 -7.50 -2.22
CA TRP A 256 23.42 -7.66 -0.99
C TRP A 256 21.92 -7.78 -1.25
N THR A 257 21.39 -7.03 -2.21
CA THR A 257 20.00 -7.10 -2.63
C THR A 257 19.67 -8.45 -3.27
N THR A 258 20.59 -9.01 -4.07
CA THR A 258 20.48 -10.39 -4.59
C THR A 258 20.54 -11.42 -3.46
N LEU A 259 21.44 -11.25 -2.48
CA LEU A 259 21.47 -12.15 -1.31
C LEU A 259 20.17 -12.12 -0.51
N LEU A 260 19.57 -10.94 -0.32
CA LEU A 260 18.30 -10.78 0.37
C LEU A 260 17.16 -11.48 -0.38
N HIS A 261 17.17 -11.45 -1.72
CA HIS A 261 16.25 -12.24 -2.56
C HIS A 261 16.35 -13.74 -2.28
N GLU A 262 17.57 -14.27 -2.28
CA GLU A 262 17.78 -15.70 -1.99
C GLU A 262 17.46 -16.06 -0.53
N LEU A 263 17.67 -15.14 0.41
CA LEU A 263 17.24 -15.31 1.79
C LEU A 263 15.71 -15.39 1.89
N VAL A 264 14.97 -14.60 1.11
CA VAL A 264 13.50 -14.71 1.08
C VAL A 264 13.09 -16.08 0.57
N HIS A 265 13.67 -16.59 -0.53
CA HIS A 265 13.43 -17.97 -0.98
C HIS A 265 13.73 -18.99 0.12
N SER A 266 14.83 -18.80 0.86
CA SER A 266 15.19 -19.71 1.94
C SER A 266 14.05 -19.85 2.94
N THR A 267 13.36 -18.77 3.32
CA THR A 267 12.24 -18.85 4.27
C THR A 267 11.09 -19.77 3.81
N GLY A 268 10.97 -20.08 2.52
CA GLY A 268 9.98 -21.02 1.98
C GLY A 268 10.25 -22.50 2.28
N HIS A 269 11.43 -22.83 2.83
CA HIS A 269 11.82 -24.20 3.17
C HIS A 269 10.89 -24.87 4.19
N GLU A 270 10.88 -26.20 4.19
CA GLU A 270 10.01 -27.03 5.04
C GLU A 270 10.18 -26.78 6.55
N LYS A 271 11.37 -26.36 6.99
CA LYS A 271 11.69 -26.05 8.39
C LYS A 271 11.29 -24.64 8.82
N ARG A 272 10.78 -23.82 7.89
CA ARG A 272 10.48 -22.39 8.10
C ARG A 272 9.02 -22.09 7.77
N LEU A 273 8.74 -21.28 6.75
CA LEU A 273 7.37 -20.91 6.35
C LEU A 273 6.71 -21.93 5.43
N ARG A 274 7.45 -22.95 4.96
CA ARG A 274 6.94 -24.08 4.17
C ARG A 274 6.01 -23.64 3.03
N ARG A 275 6.50 -22.73 2.19
CA ARG A 275 5.76 -22.24 1.02
C ARG A 275 5.85 -23.27 -0.11
N THR A 276 4.73 -23.56 -0.75
CA THR A 276 4.61 -24.64 -1.74
C THR A 276 5.55 -24.49 -2.93
N GLY A 277 5.86 -23.26 -3.35
CA GLY A 277 6.82 -23.00 -4.42
C GLY A 277 8.26 -23.46 -4.11
N ILE A 278 8.57 -23.69 -2.84
CA ILE A 278 9.87 -24.20 -2.36
C ILE A 278 9.73 -25.61 -1.77
N SER A 279 8.80 -25.83 -0.83
CA SER A 279 8.66 -27.10 -0.11
C SER A 279 8.08 -28.24 -0.95
N SER A 280 7.46 -27.91 -2.09
CA SER A 280 6.87 -28.88 -3.02
C SER A 280 7.24 -28.49 -4.44
N PHE A 281 8.55 -28.23 -4.64
CA PHE A 281 9.10 -27.67 -5.87
C PHE A 281 8.76 -28.51 -7.10
N ALA A 282 7.90 -27.96 -7.97
CA ALA A 282 7.46 -28.58 -9.23
C ALA A 282 8.30 -28.16 -10.44
N GLY A 283 9.45 -27.51 -10.22
CA GLY A 283 10.36 -27.02 -11.26
C GLY A 283 10.22 -25.53 -11.56
N ARG A 284 11.25 -24.92 -12.14
CA ARG A 284 11.33 -23.46 -12.33
C ARG A 284 10.32 -22.87 -13.31
N LYS A 285 9.73 -23.70 -14.17
CA LYS A 285 8.72 -23.28 -15.14
C LYS A 285 7.29 -23.45 -14.61
N SER A 286 7.14 -23.88 -13.35
CA SER A 286 5.81 -24.10 -12.77
C SER A 286 5.15 -22.77 -12.36
N PRO A 287 3.81 -22.69 -12.40
CA PRO A 287 3.09 -21.52 -11.91
C PRO A 287 3.37 -21.21 -10.43
N GLU A 288 3.56 -22.23 -9.61
CA GLU A 288 3.86 -22.11 -8.18
C GLU A 288 5.24 -21.47 -7.96
N TYR A 289 6.23 -21.84 -8.77
CA TYR A 289 7.55 -21.23 -8.70
C TYR A 289 7.54 -19.79 -9.21
N ALA A 290 6.82 -19.49 -10.29
CA ALA A 290 6.63 -18.10 -10.73
C ALA A 290 5.98 -17.23 -9.65
N PHE A 291 5.01 -17.78 -8.90
CA PHE A 291 4.39 -17.09 -7.76
C PHE A 291 5.38 -16.92 -6.58
N GLU A 292 6.27 -17.88 -6.36
CA GLU A 292 7.34 -17.79 -5.36
C GLU A 292 8.38 -16.72 -5.72
N GLU A 293 8.74 -16.57 -7.00
CA GLU A 293 9.59 -15.46 -7.47
C GLU A 293 8.92 -14.10 -7.21
N LEU A 294 7.61 -13.98 -7.43
CA LEU A 294 6.87 -12.76 -7.08
C LEU A 294 6.96 -12.46 -5.57
N ILE A 295 6.88 -13.48 -4.73
CA ILE A 295 7.05 -13.36 -3.28
C ILE A 295 8.48 -12.92 -2.93
N ALA A 296 9.48 -13.50 -3.58
CA ALA A 296 10.90 -13.20 -3.34
C ALA A 296 11.25 -11.75 -3.73
N GLU A 297 10.79 -11.30 -4.89
CA GLU A 297 10.96 -9.91 -5.37
C GLU A 297 10.34 -8.89 -4.42
N MET A 298 9.09 -9.11 -3.98
CA MET A 298 8.46 -8.20 -3.02
C MET A 298 9.09 -8.28 -1.62
N GLY A 299 9.47 -9.48 -1.18
CA GLY A 299 10.07 -9.69 0.13
C GLY A 299 11.47 -9.07 0.23
N SER A 300 12.28 -9.17 -0.82
CA SER A 300 13.60 -8.57 -0.89
C SER A 300 13.50 -7.04 -0.94
N ALA A 301 12.49 -6.50 -1.64
CA ALA A 301 12.18 -5.08 -1.60
C ALA A 301 11.71 -4.62 -0.19
N PHE A 302 10.91 -5.40 0.52
CA PHE A 302 10.56 -5.05 1.91
C PHE A 302 11.80 -5.07 2.83
N LEU A 303 12.69 -6.06 2.69
CA LEU A 303 13.92 -6.13 3.47
C LEU A 303 14.86 -4.96 3.17
N CYS A 304 15.10 -4.68 1.89
CA CYS A 304 15.94 -3.55 1.49
C CYS A 304 15.36 -2.22 2.02
N ALA A 305 14.02 -2.07 2.09
CA ALA A 305 13.38 -0.88 2.66
C ALA A 305 13.63 -0.72 4.15
N HIS A 306 13.44 -1.80 4.90
CA HIS A 306 13.72 -1.83 6.33
C HIS A 306 15.20 -1.62 6.65
N LEU A 307 16.09 -2.08 5.78
CA LEU A 307 17.54 -1.96 5.97
C LEU A 307 18.12 -0.67 5.40
N GLY A 308 17.39 0.06 4.56
CA GLY A 308 17.89 1.27 3.92
C GLY A 308 18.81 1.01 2.72
N ILE A 309 18.68 -0.15 2.09
CA ILE A 309 19.51 -0.56 0.96
C ILE A 309 18.83 -0.16 -0.34
N THR A 310 19.55 0.56 -1.20
CA THR A 310 19.10 0.98 -2.52
C THR A 310 19.83 0.16 -3.59
N GLY A 311 19.33 -1.04 -3.88
CA GLY A 311 19.85 -1.93 -4.93
C GLY A 311 18.75 -2.31 -5.91
N ASP A 312 19.15 -2.83 -7.07
CA ASP A 312 18.20 -3.38 -8.05
C ASP A 312 18.22 -4.90 -8.02
N VAL A 313 17.05 -5.52 -8.18
CA VAL A 313 16.93 -6.98 -8.38
C VAL A 313 16.49 -7.18 -9.83
N GLN A 314 17.33 -7.86 -10.60
CA GLN A 314 17.12 -8.05 -12.04
C GLN A 314 16.70 -9.50 -12.34
N HIS A 315 15.42 -9.84 -12.11
CA HIS A 315 14.83 -11.12 -12.56
C HIS A 315 13.56 -10.94 -13.38
N GLU A 316 13.69 -10.35 -14.57
CA GLU A 316 12.56 -10.11 -15.50
C GLU A 316 11.95 -11.39 -16.10
N SER A 317 12.62 -12.54 -15.94
CA SER A 317 12.24 -13.81 -16.58
C SER A 317 10.88 -14.38 -16.15
N TYR A 318 10.25 -13.83 -15.11
CA TYR A 318 8.99 -14.33 -14.54
C TYR A 318 7.80 -13.39 -14.70
N ILE A 319 7.98 -12.22 -15.35
CA ILE A 319 6.93 -11.20 -15.51
C ILE A 319 5.65 -11.78 -16.13
N ASP A 320 5.76 -12.58 -17.20
CA ASP A 320 4.61 -13.21 -17.84
C ASP A 320 3.85 -14.15 -16.89
N GLY A 321 4.59 -14.91 -16.07
CA GLY A 321 4.03 -15.79 -15.06
C GLY A 321 3.29 -15.02 -13.97
N TRP A 322 3.87 -13.89 -13.52
CA TRP A 322 3.26 -13.00 -12.54
C TRP A 322 1.98 -12.38 -13.08
N LEU A 323 2.03 -11.77 -14.27
CA LEU A 323 0.88 -11.14 -14.91
C LEU A 323 -0.25 -12.16 -15.13
N LYS A 324 0.07 -13.38 -15.56
CA LYS A 324 -0.93 -14.45 -15.68
C LYS A 324 -1.60 -14.76 -14.34
N ALA A 325 -0.81 -14.95 -13.27
CA ALA A 325 -1.35 -15.23 -11.94
C ALA A 325 -2.24 -14.09 -11.43
N LEU A 326 -1.76 -12.85 -11.51
CA LEU A 326 -2.46 -11.65 -11.04
C LEU A 326 -3.76 -11.37 -11.81
N LYS A 327 -3.76 -11.54 -13.14
CA LYS A 327 -4.96 -11.37 -13.97
C LYS A 327 -5.98 -12.49 -13.77
N SER A 328 -5.53 -13.69 -13.43
CA SER A 328 -6.42 -14.85 -13.21
C SER A 328 -7.12 -14.82 -11.85
N ASP A 329 -6.53 -14.17 -10.85
CA ASP A 329 -7.09 -14.09 -9.50
C ASP A 329 -6.76 -12.75 -8.82
N LYS A 330 -7.79 -11.92 -8.65
CA LYS A 330 -7.74 -10.62 -7.96
C LYS A 330 -7.26 -10.67 -6.50
N LYS A 331 -7.19 -11.85 -5.89
CA LYS A 331 -6.64 -12.03 -4.52
C LYS A 331 -5.20 -12.53 -4.54
N ALA A 332 -4.64 -12.88 -5.70
CA ALA A 332 -3.26 -13.38 -5.83
C ALA A 332 -2.24 -12.36 -5.31
N LEU A 333 -2.40 -11.08 -5.67
CA LEU A 333 -1.54 -10.00 -5.19
C LEU A 333 -1.50 -9.93 -3.66
N PHE A 334 -2.67 -10.02 -3.02
CA PHE A 334 -2.81 -9.92 -1.57
C PHE A 334 -2.14 -11.11 -0.87
N ARG A 335 -2.28 -12.32 -1.42
CA ARG A 335 -1.59 -13.51 -0.91
C ARG A 335 -0.08 -13.40 -1.07
N ALA A 336 0.40 -12.94 -2.22
CA ALA A 336 1.82 -12.76 -2.47
C ALA A 336 2.41 -11.69 -1.53
N CYS A 337 1.76 -10.53 -1.39
CA CYS A 337 2.16 -9.47 -0.45
C CYS A 337 2.18 -9.97 1.00
N ARG A 338 1.19 -10.78 1.40
CA ARG A 338 1.14 -11.38 2.74
C ARG A 338 2.34 -12.29 2.97
N GLN A 339 2.64 -13.18 2.03
CA GLN A 339 3.76 -14.13 2.15
C GLN A 339 5.12 -13.43 2.08
N ALA A 340 5.26 -12.39 1.25
CA ALA A 340 6.45 -11.54 1.20
C ALA A 340 6.69 -10.83 2.54
N ARG A 341 5.64 -10.25 3.14
CA ARG A 341 5.70 -9.66 4.48
C ARG A 341 6.07 -10.68 5.55
N GLU A 342 5.45 -11.86 5.54
CA GLU A 342 5.75 -12.93 6.51
C GLU A 342 7.21 -13.39 6.39
N ALA A 343 7.75 -13.49 5.17
CA ALA A 343 9.15 -13.81 4.93
C ALA A 343 10.11 -12.71 5.41
N SER A 344 9.83 -11.45 5.09
CA SER A 344 10.67 -10.33 5.53
C SER A 344 10.63 -10.16 7.04
N GLU A 345 9.45 -10.24 7.66
CA GLU A 345 9.29 -10.18 9.13
C GLU A 345 10.00 -11.34 9.81
N TYR A 346 9.89 -12.57 9.28
CA TYR A 346 10.60 -13.73 9.82
C TYR A 346 12.11 -13.46 9.89
N LEU A 347 12.70 -12.96 8.81
CA LEU A 347 14.13 -12.65 8.73
C LEU A 347 14.54 -11.49 9.66
N LEU A 348 13.73 -10.44 9.74
CA LEU A 348 13.98 -9.28 10.63
C LEU A 348 13.81 -9.65 12.12
N MET A 349 12.89 -10.56 12.47
CA MET A 349 12.71 -11.01 13.85
C MET A 349 13.92 -11.79 14.37
N GLN A 350 14.59 -12.58 13.52
CA GLN A 350 15.81 -13.30 13.93
C GLN A 350 16.98 -12.37 14.27
N ARG A 351 17.05 -11.20 13.62
CA ARG A 351 17.99 -10.14 14.01
C ARG A 351 17.71 -9.64 15.44
N ALA A 352 16.44 -9.47 15.80
CA ALA A 352 16.03 -8.94 17.10
C ALA A 352 16.16 -9.95 18.25
N SER A 353 16.20 -11.26 17.96
CA SER A 353 16.47 -12.30 18.96
C SER A 353 17.98 -12.43 19.24
N GLN A 354 18.83 -12.34 18.22
CA GLN A 354 20.29 -12.34 18.40
C GLN A 354 20.79 -11.14 19.20
N ALA A 355 20.24 -9.95 18.95
CA ALA A 355 20.59 -8.73 19.70
C ALA A 355 20.16 -8.76 21.19
N ARG A 356 19.30 -9.71 21.60
CA ARG A 356 18.87 -9.90 23.00
C ARG A 356 19.59 -11.05 23.70
N GLY A 357 20.28 -11.90 22.95
CA GLY A 357 21.04 -13.04 23.47
C GLY A 357 22.55 -12.82 23.53
N ALA A 358 23.04 -11.75 22.90
CA ALA A 358 24.39 -11.19 23.08
C ALA A 358 24.35 -10.08 24.15
#